data_AF-B4K0Q0-F1
#
_entry.id   AF-B4K0Q0-F1
#
_cell.length_a   1.000
_cell.length_b   1.000
_cell.length_c   1.000
_cell.angle_alpha   90.00
_cell.angle_beta   90.00
_cell.angle_gamma   90.00
#
_symmetry.space_group_name_H-M   'P 1'
#
loop_
_entity.id
_entity.type
_entity.pdbx_description
1 polymer ?
#
loop_
_entity_poly.entity_id
_entity_poly.type
_entity_poly.pdbx_seq_one_letter_code
_entity_poly.pdbx_strand_id
1 'polypeptide(L)'
;MMANIHKALDNFSDETLEMCSKETEFKAILFSLCYFHAVVAERRKFGPQGWNRSYPFNVGDLTISVYVLFNYLEANTRVPWEDLRYLFGEIMYGGHITDDWDRRLCRTYLEEFMQAELIDGELEFCPGFPAPGILRYAGYHQYIDSNLPLESPTLYGLNLNAEIGFLTTVSERLFRIIFELQPRMSSGSGGAESVSQEDIIKGVIEDLMDKLPTPFNIVELMARVEVRNPYIIVAFQECERMNNLMAELRRSLNELDLGLKGELTISSNMEDLMLYLYMDQVPEQWTKLAYPSLLGLLSWFGDLMHRLRELESWVSDFRLPSSIWLAGFFNPQSLLTAIMQQTARKNEWPLDRMCLNCDVTKKFKEEFTSAPREGVYVNGLFMEGARWDIKMGTITDALNKELFPAMPVIYIKAVTQDKQDTKNIYECPVYKIRNNSAASSISAGELSSMFKLTSCSNLCQNRVMFALRGRRRILEAFRAAATLYSTIKGM
;
A
#
# COMPACT_ATOMS: atom_id res chain seq x y z
N MET A 1 -18.50 13.84 -3.90
CA MET A 1 -18.60 14.40 -2.51
C MET A 1 -19.94 15.09 -2.23
N MET A 2 -20.31 16.11 -3.00
CA MET A 2 -21.52 16.93 -2.81
C MET A 2 -22.80 16.12 -2.52
N ALA A 3 -23.15 15.19 -3.41
CA ALA A 3 -24.32 14.34 -3.27
C ALA A 3 -24.34 13.52 -1.97
N ASN A 4 -23.16 13.13 -1.44
CA ASN A 4 -23.08 12.34 -0.21
C ASN A 4 -23.26 13.19 1.05
N ILE A 5 -22.82 14.45 1.03
CA ILE A 5 -23.10 15.36 2.16
C ILE A 5 -24.61 15.67 2.21
N HIS A 6 -25.24 15.95 1.06
CA HIS A 6 -26.70 16.10 0.99
C HIS A 6 -27.41 14.85 1.49
N LYS A 7 -27.04 13.67 0.98
CA LYS A 7 -27.62 12.40 1.40
C LYS A 7 -27.42 12.12 2.90
N ALA A 8 -26.31 12.57 3.49
CA ALA A 8 -26.08 12.46 4.93
C ALA A 8 -27.02 13.39 5.71
N LEU A 9 -27.18 14.64 5.26
CA LEU A 9 -28.09 15.62 5.85
C LEU A 9 -29.58 15.26 5.70
N ASP A 10 -29.96 14.63 4.60
CA ASP A 10 -31.35 14.19 4.32
C ASP A 10 -31.90 13.19 5.35
N ASN A 11 -31.05 12.65 6.23
CA ASN A 11 -31.47 11.81 7.36
C ASN A 11 -31.96 12.61 8.58
N PHE A 12 -31.88 13.93 8.52
CA PHE A 12 -32.21 14.84 9.61
C PHE A 12 -33.22 15.91 9.14
N SER A 13 -33.91 16.51 10.09
CA SER A 13 -34.91 17.56 9.84
C SER A 13 -34.60 18.82 10.66
N ASP A 14 -35.31 19.93 10.39
CA ASP A 14 -35.24 21.12 11.27
C ASP A 14 -35.56 20.76 12.74
N GLU A 15 -36.52 19.86 12.98
CA GLU A 15 -36.82 19.36 14.33
C GLU A 15 -35.63 18.66 14.98
N THR A 16 -34.83 17.92 14.20
CA THR A 16 -33.60 17.29 14.71
C THR A 16 -32.55 18.35 15.02
N LEU A 17 -32.39 19.36 14.18
CA LEU A 17 -31.43 20.44 14.40
C LEU A 17 -31.75 21.27 15.64
N GLU A 18 -33.02 21.38 16.01
CA GLU A 18 -33.52 22.15 17.15
C GLU A 18 -33.75 21.29 18.42
N MET A 19 -33.35 20.01 18.41
CA MET A 19 -33.62 19.11 19.53
C MET A 19 -32.78 19.36 20.79
N CYS A 20 -31.61 19.98 20.64
CA CYS A 20 -30.64 20.19 21.73
C CYS A 20 -30.70 21.62 22.27
N SER A 21 -30.63 21.76 23.59
CA SER A 21 -30.55 23.05 24.29
C SER A 21 -29.31 23.87 23.91
N LYS A 22 -28.24 23.18 23.47
CA LYS A 22 -26.98 23.77 22.99
C LYS A 22 -26.92 23.76 21.47
N GLU A 23 -27.76 24.59 20.85
CA GLU A 23 -27.95 24.58 19.40
C GLU A 23 -26.65 24.81 18.62
N THR A 24 -25.80 25.74 19.06
CA THR A 24 -24.57 26.09 18.35
C THR A 24 -23.63 24.89 18.23
N GLU A 25 -23.32 24.27 19.36
CA GLU A 25 -22.41 23.13 19.44
C GLU A 25 -23.01 21.89 18.76
N PHE A 26 -24.30 21.63 18.98
CA PHE A 26 -24.98 20.48 18.38
C PHE A 26 -25.02 20.59 16.85
N LYS A 27 -25.44 21.73 16.30
CA LYS A 27 -25.56 21.93 14.84
C LYS A 27 -24.19 21.89 14.16
N ALA A 28 -23.16 22.51 14.76
CA ALA A 28 -21.80 22.49 14.24
C ALA A 28 -21.21 21.06 14.19
N ILE A 29 -21.34 20.31 15.28
CA ILE A 29 -20.83 18.93 15.35
C ILE A 29 -21.65 18.00 14.45
N LEU A 30 -22.97 18.18 14.34
CA LEU A 30 -23.81 17.39 13.43
C LEU A 30 -23.37 17.58 11.98
N PHE A 31 -23.15 18.82 11.53
CA PHE A 31 -22.64 19.06 10.17
C PHE A 31 -21.27 18.42 9.97
N SER A 32 -20.37 18.54 10.95
CA SER A 32 -19.06 17.87 10.94
C SER A 32 -19.19 16.34 10.82
N LEU A 33 -20.16 15.73 11.51
CA LEU A 33 -20.43 14.28 11.40
C LEU A 33 -20.99 13.90 10.03
N CYS A 34 -21.83 14.72 9.42
CA CYS A 34 -22.30 14.51 8.04
C CYS A 34 -21.13 14.57 7.04
N TYR A 35 -20.24 15.56 7.19
CA TYR A 35 -19.04 15.66 6.37
C TYR A 35 -18.11 14.45 6.57
N PHE A 36 -17.83 14.10 7.83
CA PHE A 36 -17.06 12.92 8.19
C PHE A 36 -17.64 11.64 7.56
N HIS A 37 -18.95 11.42 7.70
CA HIS A 37 -19.65 10.27 7.13
C HIS A 37 -19.48 10.21 5.60
N ALA A 38 -19.66 11.35 4.92
CA ALA A 38 -19.46 11.44 3.47
C ALA A 38 -18.01 11.13 3.07
N VAL A 39 -17.02 11.61 3.84
CA VAL A 39 -15.60 11.32 3.61
C VAL A 39 -15.31 9.82 3.76
N VAL A 40 -15.67 9.20 4.89
CA VAL A 40 -15.33 7.80 5.16
C VAL A 40 -15.99 6.84 4.16
N ALA A 41 -17.22 7.14 3.75
CA ALA A 41 -17.97 6.35 2.78
C ALA A 41 -17.36 6.44 1.36
N GLU A 42 -16.98 7.63 0.91
CA GLU A 42 -16.45 7.84 -0.45
C GLU A 42 -14.98 7.47 -0.59
N ARG A 43 -14.21 7.58 0.49
CA ARG A 43 -12.77 7.33 0.47
C ARG A 43 -12.41 5.93 -0.03
N ARG A 44 -13.33 4.95 0.07
CA ARG A 44 -13.19 3.61 -0.54
C ARG A 44 -12.91 3.64 -2.05
N LYS A 45 -13.29 4.71 -2.77
CA LYS A 45 -13.05 4.84 -4.21
C LYS A 45 -11.56 4.89 -4.57
N PHE A 46 -10.72 5.34 -3.66
CA PHE A 46 -9.27 5.39 -3.83
C PHE A 46 -8.57 4.08 -3.46
N GLY A 47 -9.35 3.00 -3.28
CA GLY A 47 -8.85 1.67 -2.96
C GLY A 47 -7.96 1.71 -1.70
N PRO A 48 -6.79 1.05 -1.74
CA PRO A 48 -5.85 1.03 -0.65
C PRO A 48 -5.47 2.42 -0.13
N GLN A 49 -5.21 3.42 -0.98
CA GLN A 49 -4.88 4.78 -0.50
C GLN A 49 -5.98 5.39 0.38
N GLY A 50 -7.22 4.99 0.14
CA GLY A 50 -8.36 5.34 0.96
C GLY A 50 -8.40 4.56 2.27
N TRP A 51 -8.64 3.25 2.16
CA TRP A 51 -8.75 2.30 3.26
C TRP A 51 -7.96 1.03 2.95
N ASN A 52 -7.26 0.44 3.92
CA ASN A 52 -6.60 -0.84 3.72
C ASN A 52 -7.58 -1.97 3.42
N ARG A 53 -8.78 -1.90 3.99
CA ARG A 53 -9.87 -2.86 3.76
C ARG A 53 -11.18 -2.12 3.45
N SER A 54 -12.11 -2.83 2.82
CA SER A 54 -13.46 -2.29 2.58
C SER A 54 -14.31 -2.48 3.82
N TYR A 55 -14.86 -1.38 4.36
CA TYR A 55 -15.75 -1.39 5.52
C TYR A 55 -17.18 -0.98 5.15
N PRO A 56 -18.20 -1.63 5.73
CA PRO A 56 -19.60 -1.38 5.41
C PRO A 56 -20.19 -0.24 6.26
N PHE A 57 -19.60 0.97 6.20
CA PHE A 57 -20.17 2.14 6.87
C PHE A 57 -21.59 2.42 6.36
N ASN A 58 -22.52 2.66 7.28
CA ASN A 58 -23.93 2.80 6.98
C ASN A 58 -24.53 4.06 7.63
N VAL A 59 -25.72 4.44 7.16
CA VAL A 59 -26.44 5.62 7.66
C VAL A 59 -26.83 5.48 9.14
N GLY A 60 -27.06 4.24 9.61
CA GLY A 60 -27.31 3.96 11.02
C GLY A 60 -26.16 4.38 11.93
N ASP A 61 -24.91 4.23 11.48
CA ASP A 61 -23.74 4.71 12.22
C ASP A 61 -23.80 6.23 12.43
N LEU A 62 -24.22 6.98 11.40
CA LEU A 62 -24.39 8.43 11.45
C LEU A 62 -25.57 8.84 12.35
N THR A 63 -26.75 8.26 12.15
CA THR A 63 -27.94 8.65 12.91
C THR A 63 -27.80 8.33 14.40
N ILE A 64 -27.28 7.15 14.75
CA ILE A 64 -27.01 6.81 16.16
C ILE A 64 -25.93 7.74 16.73
N SER A 65 -24.90 8.11 15.97
CA SER A 65 -23.89 9.07 16.44
C SER A 65 -24.49 10.43 16.79
N VAL A 66 -25.47 10.91 16.03
CA VAL A 66 -26.17 12.17 16.32
C VAL A 66 -27.06 12.07 17.57
N TYR A 67 -27.73 10.94 17.81
CA TYR A 67 -28.46 10.73 19.07
C TYR A 67 -27.53 10.62 20.28
N VAL A 68 -26.37 9.97 20.12
CA VAL A 68 -25.33 9.92 21.16
C VAL A 68 -24.81 11.34 21.44
N LEU A 69 -24.55 12.13 20.39
CA LEU A 69 -24.15 13.53 20.52
C LEU A 69 -25.15 14.32 21.36
N PHE A 70 -26.45 14.23 21.03
CA PHE A 70 -27.51 14.91 21.77
C PHE A 70 -27.47 14.56 23.26
N ASN A 71 -27.48 13.26 23.59
CA ASN A 71 -27.47 12.80 24.98
C ASN A 71 -26.23 13.29 25.75
N TYR A 72 -25.05 13.28 25.13
CA TYR A 72 -23.82 13.74 25.76
C TYR A 72 -23.77 15.25 25.94
N LEU A 73 -24.29 16.03 24.99
CA LEU A 73 -24.32 17.49 25.12
C LEU A 73 -25.32 17.96 26.17
N GLU A 74 -26.47 17.28 26.32
CA GLU A 74 -27.45 17.56 27.38
C GLU A 74 -26.94 17.18 28.77
N ALA A 75 -26.23 16.06 28.89
CA ALA A 75 -25.74 15.56 30.18
C ALA A 75 -24.54 16.33 30.74
N ASN A 76 -23.79 17.04 29.91
CA ASN A 76 -22.56 17.74 30.30
C ASN A 76 -22.74 19.25 30.20
N THR A 77 -21.94 20.06 30.89
CA THR A 77 -21.98 21.54 30.73
C THR A 77 -21.11 22.02 29.58
N ARG A 78 -19.95 21.39 29.38
CA ARG A 78 -19.01 21.66 28.27
C ARG A 78 -19.05 20.50 27.27
N VAL A 79 -18.57 20.75 26.05
CA VAL A 79 -18.43 19.71 25.02
C VAL A 79 -17.31 18.74 25.42
N PRO A 80 -17.61 17.44 25.63
CA PRO A 80 -16.60 16.45 25.98
C PRO A 80 -15.91 15.91 24.71
N TRP A 81 -15.00 16.69 24.14
CA TRP A 81 -14.37 16.39 22.85
C TRP A 81 -13.66 15.04 22.79
N GLU A 82 -12.92 14.66 23.83
CA GLU A 82 -12.21 13.38 23.89
C GLU A 82 -13.19 12.20 23.89
N ASP A 83 -14.24 12.28 24.71
CA ASP A 83 -15.27 11.23 24.80
C ASP A 83 -16.03 11.10 23.48
N LEU A 84 -16.45 12.21 22.87
CA LEU A 84 -17.15 12.18 21.58
C LEU A 84 -16.27 11.57 20.47
N ARG A 85 -15.01 11.98 20.38
CA ARG A 85 -14.05 11.41 19.41
C ARG A 85 -13.83 9.92 19.65
N TYR A 86 -13.74 9.49 20.91
CA TYR A 86 -13.63 8.08 21.27
C TYR A 86 -14.89 7.30 20.88
N LEU A 87 -16.08 7.78 21.25
CA LEU A 87 -17.35 7.11 20.94
C LEU A 87 -17.53 6.95 19.43
N PHE A 88 -17.33 8.01 18.65
CA PHE A 88 -17.51 7.95 17.21
C PHE A 88 -16.40 7.15 16.51
N GLY A 89 -15.15 7.34 16.93
CA GLY A 89 -13.98 6.77 16.27
C GLY A 89 -13.69 5.31 16.65
N GLU A 90 -13.88 4.94 17.92
CA GLU A 90 -13.54 3.62 18.45
C GLU A 90 -14.74 2.68 18.53
N ILE A 91 -15.94 3.22 18.81
CA ILE A 91 -17.14 2.40 19.02
C ILE A 91 -18.04 2.39 17.78
N MET A 92 -18.52 3.56 17.34
CA MET A 92 -19.51 3.65 16.25
C MET A 92 -18.91 3.24 14.90
N TYR A 93 -17.98 4.02 14.38
CA TYR A 93 -17.30 3.69 13.12
C TYR A 93 -16.17 2.68 13.36
N GLY A 94 -15.46 2.80 14.49
CA GLY A 94 -14.40 1.88 14.88
C GLY A 94 -14.85 0.44 15.08
N GLY A 95 -16.13 0.20 15.40
CA GLY A 95 -16.69 -1.16 15.51
C GLY A 95 -16.63 -1.95 14.18
N HIS A 96 -16.60 -1.26 13.04
CA HIS A 96 -16.47 -1.88 11.72
C HIS A 96 -15.01 -2.10 11.30
N ILE A 97 -14.09 -1.34 11.89
CA ILE A 97 -12.70 -1.25 11.42
C ILE A 97 -11.86 -2.33 12.10
N THR A 98 -11.29 -3.22 11.28
CA THR A 98 -10.47 -4.35 11.77
C THR A 98 -8.97 -4.13 11.63
N ASP A 99 -8.53 -3.15 10.84
CA ASP A 99 -7.12 -2.84 10.64
C ASP A 99 -6.69 -1.64 11.51
N ASP A 100 -5.57 -1.78 12.23
CA ASP A 100 -5.10 -0.75 13.17
C ASP A 100 -4.70 0.57 12.49
N TRP A 101 -4.20 0.52 11.24
CA TRP A 101 -3.85 1.72 10.49
C TRP A 101 -5.09 2.46 10.01
N ASP A 102 -6.10 1.72 9.56
CA ASP A 102 -7.41 2.28 9.25
C ASP A 102 -8.09 2.84 10.51
N ARG A 103 -7.93 2.18 11.67
CA ARG A 103 -8.48 2.68 12.95
C ARG A 103 -7.80 3.99 13.36
N ARG A 104 -6.47 4.06 13.22
CA ARG A 104 -5.70 5.30 13.41
C ARG A 104 -6.17 6.40 12.45
N LEU A 105 -6.41 6.09 11.17
CA LEU A 105 -6.93 7.03 10.19
C LEU A 105 -8.32 7.56 10.58
N CYS A 106 -9.22 6.69 11.02
CA CYS A 106 -10.56 7.08 11.49
C CYS A 106 -10.48 8.06 12.67
N ARG A 107 -9.69 7.75 13.70
CA ARG A 107 -9.45 8.66 14.84
C ARG A 107 -8.89 10.01 14.38
N THR A 108 -7.91 9.97 13.49
CA THR A 108 -7.25 11.15 12.92
C THR A 108 -8.27 12.10 12.26
N TYR A 109 -9.25 11.58 11.53
CA TYR A 109 -10.31 12.41 10.95
C TYR A 109 -11.13 13.13 12.01
N LEU A 110 -11.52 12.41 13.05
CA LEU A 110 -12.31 13.00 14.14
C LEU A 110 -11.46 13.99 14.95
N GLU A 111 -10.15 13.78 15.06
CA GLU A 111 -9.22 14.76 15.65
C GLU A 111 -9.13 16.06 14.85
N GLU A 112 -9.17 16.04 13.52
CA GLU A 112 -9.19 17.28 12.72
C GLU A 112 -10.57 17.90 12.61
N PHE A 113 -11.63 17.11 12.47
CA PHE A 113 -12.97 17.64 12.19
C PHE A 113 -13.72 18.07 13.46
N MET A 114 -13.36 17.52 14.62
CA MET A 114 -14.01 17.83 15.89
C MET A 114 -13.04 18.49 16.87
N GLN A 115 -12.77 19.77 16.61
CA GLN A 115 -11.96 20.65 17.47
C GLN A 115 -12.78 21.82 18.01
N ALA A 116 -12.24 22.55 18.99
CA ALA A 116 -12.93 23.69 19.59
C ALA A 116 -13.19 24.80 18.56
N GLU A 117 -12.25 24.97 17.63
CA GLU A 117 -12.25 25.89 16.49
C GLU A 117 -13.47 25.67 15.57
N LEU A 118 -14.11 24.48 15.62
CA LEU A 118 -15.35 24.20 14.92
C LEU A 118 -16.49 25.11 15.38
N ILE A 119 -16.57 25.34 16.70
CA ILE A 119 -17.62 26.18 17.32
C ILE A 119 -17.32 27.66 17.08
N ASP A 120 -16.04 28.03 17.06
CA ASP A 120 -15.59 29.40 16.82
C ASP A 120 -15.72 29.80 15.32
N GLY A 121 -16.02 28.84 14.43
CA GLY A 121 -16.20 29.07 13.00
C GLY A 121 -14.88 29.27 12.23
N GLU A 122 -13.75 28.94 12.86
CA GLU A 122 -12.41 29.07 12.26
C GLU A 122 -11.95 27.77 11.57
N LEU A 123 -12.63 26.66 11.84
CA LEU A 123 -12.28 25.36 11.26
C LEU A 123 -12.61 25.31 9.76
N GLU A 124 -11.65 24.78 8.99
CA GLU A 124 -11.82 24.49 7.58
C GLU A 124 -11.70 22.97 7.34
N PHE A 125 -12.75 22.35 6.78
CA PHE A 125 -12.76 20.89 6.55
C PHE A 125 -11.77 20.47 5.47
N CYS A 126 -11.63 21.31 4.44
CA CYS A 126 -10.63 21.16 3.39
C CYS A 126 -10.35 22.53 2.77
N PRO A 127 -9.18 22.76 2.14
CA PRO A 127 -8.85 24.06 1.57
C PRO A 127 -9.94 24.60 0.64
N GLY A 128 -10.51 25.75 0.99
CA GLY A 128 -11.63 26.38 0.31
C GLY A 128 -13.04 25.98 0.81
N PHE A 129 -13.17 25.27 1.92
CA PHE A 129 -14.46 24.86 2.49
C PHE A 129 -14.50 25.01 4.02
N PRO A 130 -14.81 26.23 4.53
CA PRO A 130 -14.93 26.47 5.96
C PRO A 130 -16.13 25.75 6.56
N ALA A 131 -16.13 25.57 7.88
CA ALA A 131 -17.31 25.10 8.58
C ALA A 131 -18.45 26.12 8.46
N PRO A 132 -19.67 25.70 8.09
CA PRO A 132 -20.80 26.62 8.05
C PRO A 132 -21.12 27.14 9.45
N GLY A 133 -21.61 28.37 9.53
CA GLY A 133 -22.23 28.88 10.74
C GLY A 133 -23.55 28.17 11.06
N ILE A 134 -24.27 28.67 12.06
CA ILE A 134 -25.56 28.11 12.47
C ILE A 134 -26.61 28.43 11.40
N LEU A 135 -27.05 27.40 10.68
CA LEU A 135 -28.06 27.49 9.64
C LEU A 135 -29.28 26.61 9.97
N ARG A 136 -30.41 26.89 9.29
CA ARG A 136 -31.54 25.96 9.21
C ARG A 136 -31.24 24.85 8.20
N TYR A 137 -32.05 23.80 8.19
CA TYR A 137 -31.91 22.66 7.28
C TYR A 137 -31.66 23.09 5.82
N ALA A 138 -32.56 23.89 5.25
CA ALA A 138 -32.43 24.36 3.87
C ALA A 138 -31.17 25.22 3.64
N GLY A 139 -30.73 25.94 4.67
CA GLY A 139 -29.51 26.76 4.62
C GLY A 139 -28.24 25.91 4.49
N TYR A 140 -28.17 24.75 5.15
CA TYR A 140 -27.03 23.83 4.99
C TYR A 140 -26.92 23.29 3.57
N HIS A 141 -28.05 22.94 2.94
CA HIS A 141 -28.05 22.49 1.54
C HIS A 141 -27.56 23.61 0.62
N GLN A 142 -28.09 24.84 0.77
CA GLN A 142 -27.66 25.98 -0.02
C GLN A 142 -26.17 26.32 0.20
N TYR A 143 -25.68 26.16 1.43
CA TYR A 143 -24.27 26.36 1.76
C TYR A 143 -23.37 25.37 1.00
N ILE A 144 -23.76 24.09 0.94
CA ILE A 144 -23.02 23.06 0.19
C ILE A 144 -23.02 23.41 -1.30
N ASP A 145 -24.17 23.78 -1.86
CA ASP A 145 -24.29 24.14 -3.28
C ASP A 145 -23.40 25.32 -3.68
N SER A 146 -23.23 26.27 -2.77
CA SER A 146 -22.54 27.54 -3.06
C SER A 146 -21.04 27.51 -2.74
N ASN A 147 -20.63 26.77 -1.69
CA ASN A 147 -19.28 26.87 -1.15
C ASN A 147 -18.44 25.61 -1.34
N LEU A 148 -19.03 24.44 -1.63
CA LEU A 148 -18.24 23.22 -1.78
C LEU A 148 -17.35 23.31 -3.03
N PRO A 149 -16.02 23.14 -2.91
CA PRO A 149 -15.12 23.16 -4.05
C PRO A 149 -15.40 22.01 -5.03
N LEU A 150 -14.88 22.14 -6.25
CA LEU A 150 -14.91 21.08 -7.25
C LEU A 150 -14.31 19.78 -6.69
N GLU A 151 -14.91 18.65 -7.09
CA GLU A 151 -14.53 17.35 -6.59
C GLU A 151 -13.06 17.05 -6.88
N SER A 152 -12.33 16.76 -5.81
CA SER A 152 -10.89 16.51 -5.84
C SER A 152 -10.49 15.65 -4.64
N PRO A 153 -9.34 14.94 -4.69
CA PRO A 153 -8.90 14.10 -3.57
C PRO A 153 -8.69 14.87 -2.27
N THR A 154 -8.45 16.18 -2.36
CA THR A 154 -8.27 17.08 -1.21
C THR A 154 -9.53 17.20 -0.34
N LEU A 155 -10.73 17.02 -0.91
CA LEU A 155 -11.99 16.94 -0.14
C LEU A 155 -12.01 15.73 0.81
N TYR A 156 -11.17 14.75 0.57
CA TYR A 156 -11.04 13.56 1.41
C TYR A 156 -9.74 13.58 2.21
N GLY A 157 -9.00 14.70 2.22
CA GLY A 157 -7.69 14.78 2.87
C GLY A 157 -6.58 14.02 2.15
N LEU A 158 -6.76 13.63 0.88
CA LEU A 158 -5.74 12.98 0.05
C LEU A 158 -4.92 13.99 -0.77
N ASN A 159 -3.74 13.56 -1.21
CA ASN A 159 -2.95 14.32 -2.21
C ASN A 159 -3.60 14.23 -3.60
N LEU A 160 -3.46 15.27 -4.42
CA LEU A 160 -4.00 15.34 -5.79
C LEU A 160 -3.57 14.16 -6.68
N ASN A 161 -2.39 13.59 -6.45
CA ASN A 161 -1.89 12.41 -7.16
C ASN A 161 -2.79 11.17 -6.99
N ALA A 162 -3.63 11.11 -5.95
CA ALA A 162 -4.59 10.02 -5.78
C ALA A 162 -5.59 9.93 -6.93
N GLU A 163 -5.95 11.06 -7.55
CA GLU A 163 -6.83 11.13 -8.72
C GLU A 163 -6.24 10.32 -9.89
N ILE A 164 -4.93 10.48 -10.15
CA ILE A 164 -4.23 9.80 -11.23
C ILE A 164 -4.29 8.28 -11.01
N GLY A 165 -4.04 7.83 -9.78
CA GLY A 165 -4.11 6.41 -9.43
C GLY A 165 -5.51 5.82 -9.59
N PHE A 166 -6.52 6.55 -9.16
CA PHE A 166 -7.93 6.18 -9.32
C PHE A 166 -8.30 6.06 -10.80
N LEU A 167 -8.03 7.09 -11.60
CA LEU A 167 -8.34 7.10 -13.03
C LEU A 167 -7.59 6.00 -13.79
N THR A 168 -6.32 5.75 -13.45
CA THR A 168 -5.53 4.65 -14.03
C THR A 168 -6.20 3.31 -13.78
N THR A 169 -6.63 3.04 -12.55
CA THR A 169 -7.30 1.78 -12.19
C THR A 169 -8.64 1.62 -12.91
N VAL A 170 -9.40 2.70 -13.05
CA VAL A 170 -10.67 2.70 -13.82
C VAL A 170 -10.41 2.41 -15.30
N SER A 171 -9.40 3.04 -15.90
CA SER A 171 -8.99 2.81 -17.28
C SER A 171 -8.51 1.38 -17.52
N GLU A 172 -7.66 0.84 -16.65
CA GLU A 172 -7.20 -0.56 -16.72
C GLU A 172 -8.37 -1.55 -16.65
N ARG A 173 -9.33 -1.31 -15.75
CA ARG A 173 -10.55 -2.12 -15.67
C ARG A 173 -11.38 -2.04 -16.96
N LEU A 174 -11.50 -0.85 -17.56
CA LEU A 174 -12.19 -0.67 -18.82
C LEU A 174 -11.51 -1.44 -19.95
N PHE A 175 -10.18 -1.31 -20.09
CA PHE A 175 -9.42 -2.05 -21.09
C PHE A 175 -9.54 -3.56 -20.92
N ARG A 176 -9.50 -4.05 -19.68
CA ARG A 176 -9.69 -5.48 -19.40
C ARG A 176 -11.07 -5.97 -19.85
N ILE A 177 -12.14 -5.23 -19.51
CA ILE A 177 -13.50 -5.59 -19.94
C ILE A 177 -13.60 -5.58 -21.47
N ILE A 178 -13.01 -4.60 -22.14
CA ILE A 178 -12.99 -4.54 -23.62
C ILE A 178 -12.25 -5.74 -24.20
N PHE A 179 -11.11 -6.13 -23.60
CA PHE A 179 -10.33 -7.29 -24.03
C PHE A 179 -11.11 -8.60 -23.85
N GLU A 180 -11.77 -8.77 -22.70
CA GLU A 180 -12.59 -9.94 -22.39
C GLU A 180 -13.81 -10.07 -23.33
N LEU A 181 -14.33 -8.95 -23.85
CA LEU A 181 -15.44 -8.91 -24.81
C LEU A 181 -15.03 -9.17 -26.26
N GLN A 182 -13.73 -9.22 -26.57
CA GLN A 182 -13.30 -9.55 -27.93
C GLN A 182 -13.77 -10.97 -28.27
N PRO A 183 -14.34 -11.19 -29.48
CA PRO A 183 -14.69 -12.54 -29.90
C PRO A 183 -13.44 -13.40 -29.82
N ARG A 184 -13.45 -14.43 -28.96
CA ARG A 184 -12.46 -15.51 -29.02
C ARG A 184 -12.63 -16.07 -30.42
N MET A 185 -11.73 -15.73 -31.35
CA MET A 185 -11.91 -16.09 -32.75
C MET A 185 -12.12 -17.60 -32.77
N SER A 186 -13.36 -18.00 -33.06
CA SER A 186 -13.62 -19.34 -33.54
C SER A 186 -12.75 -19.47 -34.78
N SER A 187 -12.02 -20.57 -34.86
CA SER A 187 -11.30 -21.04 -36.03
C SER A 187 -12.23 -21.04 -37.25
N GLY A 188 -12.39 -19.87 -37.85
CA GLY A 188 -13.28 -19.55 -38.94
C GLY A 188 -12.42 -19.14 -40.11
N SER A 189 -12.17 -20.11 -40.99
CA SER A 189 -11.67 -19.97 -42.36
C SER A 189 -11.84 -18.55 -42.94
N GLY A 190 -10.75 -17.79 -43.02
CA GLY A 190 -10.83 -16.40 -43.48
C GLY A 190 -9.50 -15.67 -43.61
N GLY A 191 -8.61 -16.17 -44.46
CA GLY A 191 -7.66 -15.38 -45.25
C GLY A 191 -6.99 -14.14 -44.61
N ALA A 192 -6.21 -14.33 -43.56
CA ALA A 192 -5.04 -13.51 -43.23
C ALA A 192 -4.11 -14.38 -42.39
N GLU A 193 -2.79 -14.36 -42.66
CA GLU A 193 -1.75 -15.01 -41.84
C GLU A 193 -1.64 -14.31 -40.46
N SER A 194 -2.69 -14.34 -39.67
CA SER A 194 -2.59 -14.06 -38.25
C SER A 194 -1.92 -15.27 -37.59
N VAL A 195 -0.79 -15.05 -36.93
CA VAL A 195 -0.13 -16.03 -36.05
C VAL A 195 -1.18 -16.70 -35.17
N SER A 196 -1.24 -18.05 -35.19
CA SER A 196 -2.26 -18.76 -34.42
C SER A 196 -2.03 -18.53 -32.92
N GLN A 197 -3.10 -18.59 -32.12
CA GLN A 197 -2.98 -18.45 -30.66
C GLN A 197 -1.97 -19.45 -30.08
N GLU A 198 -1.91 -20.66 -30.63
CA GLU A 198 -0.94 -21.68 -30.24
C GLU A 198 0.50 -21.29 -30.57
N ASP A 199 0.75 -20.67 -31.72
CA ASP A 199 2.10 -20.21 -32.10
C ASP A 199 2.59 -19.09 -31.18
N ILE A 200 1.70 -18.17 -30.76
CA ILE A 200 2.03 -17.14 -29.77
C ILE A 200 2.42 -17.80 -28.44
N ILE A 201 1.62 -18.75 -27.97
CA ILE A 201 1.87 -19.46 -26.72
C ILE A 201 3.18 -20.25 -26.78
N LYS A 202 3.46 -20.95 -27.88
CA LYS A 202 4.74 -21.65 -28.10
C LYS A 202 5.92 -20.70 -28.02
N GLY A 203 5.84 -19.54 -28.68
CA GLY A 203 6.89 -18.52 -28.62
C GLY A 203 7.13 -18.00 -27.19
N VAL A 204 6.08 -17.81 -26.40
CA VAL A 204 6.19 -17.44 -24.98
C VAL A 204 6.84 -18.57 -24.17
N ILE A 205 6.42 -19.83 -24.36
CA ILE A 205 6.99 -20.99 -23.66
C ILE A 205 8.49 -21.10 -23.95
N GLU A 206 8.90 -21.01 -25.22
CA GLU A 206 10.30 -21.07 -25.64
C GLU A 206 11.13 -19.94 -24.99
N ASP A 207 10.65 -18.69 -25.03
CA ASP A 207 11.36 -17.55 -24.46
C ASP A 207 11.52 -17.66 -22.93
N LEU A 208 10.47 -18.11 -22.23
CA LEU A 208 10.52 -18.31 -20.78
C LEU A 208 11.45 -19.48 -20.42
N MET A 209 11.37 -20.59 -21.13
CA MET A 209 12.18 -21.78 -20.87
C MET A 209 13.68 -21.55 -21.10
N ASP A 210 14.04 -20.82 -22.17
CA ASP A 210 15.43 -20.50 -22.51
C ASP A 210 16.10 -19.64 -21.43
N LYS A 211 15.34 -18.69 -20.87
CA LYS A 211 15.85 -17.74 -19.87
C LYS A 211 15.90 -18.29 -18.45
N LEU A 212 15.21 -19.39 -18.14
CA LEU A 212 15.22 -19.95 -16.78
C LEU A 212 16.61 -20.51 -16.42
N PRO A 213 17.25 -20.06 -15.32
CA PRO A 213 18.55 -20.55 -14.91
C PRO A 213 18.48 -21.89 -14.18
N THR A 214 19.61 -22.58 -14.05
CA THR A 214 19.69 -23.85 -13.30
C THR A 214 19.38 -23.64 -11.82
N PRO A 215 18.71 -24.59 -11.15
CA PRO A 215 18.43 -24.50 -9.71
C PRO A 215 19.70 -24.35 -8.86
N PHE A 216 19.59 -23.68 -7.73
CA PHE A 216 20.66 -23.58 -6.75
C PHE A 216 20.96 -24.96 -6.14
N ASN A 217 22.22 -25.39 -6.18
CA ASN A 217 22.68 -26.59 -5.48
C ASN A 217 22.88 -26.28 -3.99
N ILE A 218 21.80 -26.38 -3.20
CA ILE A 218 21.81 -26.04 -1.77
C ILE A 218 22.85 -26.86 -1.00
N VAL A 219 23.04 -28.14 -1.35
CA VAL A 219 24.00 -29.03 -0.67
C VAL A 219 25.43 -28.52 -0.83
N GLU A 220 25.80 -28.16 -2.06
CA GLU A 220 27.12 -27.59 -2.36
C GLU A 220 27.31 -26.21 -1.72
N LEU A 221 26.29 -25.35 -1.79
CA LEU A 221 26.32 -24.04 -1.15
C LEU A 221 26.48 -24.14 0.38
N MET A 222 25.82 -25.11 1.02
CA MET A 222 25.96 -25.39 2.45
C MET A 222 27.35 -25.91 2.81
N ALA A 223 27.98 -26.71 1.95
CA ALA A 223 29.33 -27.23 2.16
C ALA A 223 30.41 -26.13 2.09
N ARG A 224 30.13 -25.03 1.37
CA ARG A 224 31.04 -23.88 1.24
C ARG A 224 31.03 -22.93 2.45
N VAL A 225 30.07 -23.08 3.38
CA VAL A 225 29.92 -22.21 4.54
C VAL A 225 30.46 -22.90 5.80
N GLU A 226 31.56 -22.38 6.34
CA GLU A 226 32.14 -22.87 7.60
C GLU A 226 31.33 -22.42 8.83
N VAL A 227 30.93 -21.15 8.88
CA VAL A 227 30.21 -20.56 10.01
C VAL A 227 28.83 -20.07 9.59
N ARG A 228 27.79 -20.67 10.15
CA ARG A 228 26.41 -20.26 9.88
C ARG A 228 26.02 -19.07 10.75
N ASN A 229 25.74 -17.95 10.09
CA ASN A 229 25.12 -16.78 10.72
C ASN A 229 23.66 -16.63 10.25
N PRO A 230 22.83 -15.81 10.93
CA PRO A 230 21.43 -15.62 10.56
C PRO A 230 21.22 -15.14 9.11
N TYR A 231 22.10 -14.31 8.55
CA TYR A 231 21.99 -13.85 7.17
C TYR A 231 22.15 -14.98 6.14
N ILE A 232 23.08 -15.91 6.40
CA ILE A 232 23.29 -17.07 5.53
C ILE A 232 22.07 -18.01 5.56
N ILE A 233 21.45 -18.17 6.74
CA ILE A 233 20.23 -18.98 6.86
C ILE A 233 19.10 -18.37 6.02
N VAL A 234 18.97 -17.04 6.02
CA VAL A 234 18.00 -16.34 5.16
C VAL A 234 18.30 -16.61 3.69
N ALA A 235 19.56 -16.49 3.25
CA ALA A 235 19.93 -16.76 1.86
C ALA A 235 19.56 -18.19 1.42
N PHE A 236 19.80 -19.21 2.27
CA PHE A 236 19.40 -20.58 1.97
C PHE A 236 17.87 -20.74 1.84
N GLN A 237 17.11 -20.16 2.76
CA GLN A 237 15.64 -20.21 2.70
C GLN A 237 15.09 -19.56 1.43
N GLU A 238 15.70 -18.46 1.00
CA GLU A 238 15.32 -17.78 -0.24
C GLU A 238 15.70 -18.61 -1.48
N CYS A 239 16.87 -19.27 -1.49
CA CYS A 239 17.24 -20.19 -2.56
C CYS A 239 16.30 -21.39 -2.67
N GLU A 240 15.90 -21.99 -1.54
CA GLU A 240 14.95 -23.10 -1.52
C GLU A 240 13.59 -22.68 -2.09
N ARG A 241 13.07 -21.52 -1.68
CA ARG A 241 11.82 -20.97 -2.23
C ARG A 241 11.91 -20.68 -3.72
N MET A 242 13.02 -20.08 -4.15
CA MET A 242 13.27 -19.79 -5.55
C MET A 242 13.33 -21.09 -6.37
N ASN A 243 14.01 -22.12 -5.88
CA ASN A 243 14.06 -23.44 -6.52
C ASN A 243 12.67 -24.06 -6.66
N ASN A 244 11.82 -23.98 -5.65
CA ASN A 244 10.45 -24.50 -5.72
C ASN A 244 9.63 -23.80 -6.82
N LEU A 245 9.71 -22.46 -6.89
CA LEU A 245 9.04 -21.69 -7.94
C LEU A 245 9.58 -22.04 -9.34
N MET A 246 10.90 -22.09 -9.51
CA MET A 246 11.52 -22.44 -10.80
C MET A 246 11.20 -23.88 -11.23
N ALA A 247 11.15 -24.82 -10.29
CA ALA A 247 10.78 -26.20 -10.57
C ALA A 247 9.34 -26.28 -11.11
N GLU A 248 8.40 -25.56 -10.50
CA GLU A 248 7.01 -25.53 -10.96
C GLU A 248 6.86 -24.83 -12.32
N LEU A 249 7.56 -23.72 -12.54
CA LEU A 249 7.64 -23.06 -13.86
C LEU A 249 8.09 -24.05 -14.93
N ARG A 250 9.24 -24.69 -14.74
CA ARG A 250 9.78 -25.67 -15.69
C ARG A 250 8.82 -26.85 -15.91
N ARG A 251 8.28 -27.42 -14.84
CA ARG A 251 7.36 -28.57 -14.92
C ARG A 251 6.14 -28.23 -15.76
N SER A 252 5.44 -27.15 -15.40
CA SER A 252 4.21 -26.73 -16.05
C SER A 252 4.41 -26.30 -17.51
N LEU A 253 5.51 -25.60 -17.83
CA LEU A 253 5.83 -25.20 -19.21
C LEU A 253 6.21 -26.39 -20.10
N ASN A 254 7.01 -27.33 -19.58
CA ASN A 254 7.36 -28.56 -20.30
C ASN A 254 6.13 -29.44 -20.56
N GLU A 255 5.27 -29.62 -19.56
CA GLU A 255 4.02 -30.37 -19.71
C GLU A 255 3.12 -29.75 -20.78
N LEU A 256 3.01 -28.42 -20.80
CA LEU A 256 2.24 -27.71 -21.81
C LEU A 256 2.86 -27.84 -23.22
N ASP A 257 4.18 -27.69 -23.35
CA ASP A 257 4.88 -27.88 -24.63
C ASP A 257 4.65 -29.28 -25.23
N LEU A 258 4.76 -30.32 -24.40
CA LEU A 258 4.46 -31.70 -24.80
C LEU A 258 2.98 -31.90 -25.16
N GLY A 259 2.07 -31.22 -24.45
CA GLY A 259 0.65 -31.19 -24.79
C GLY A 259 0.39 -30.57 -26.17
N LEU A 260 1.04 -29.44 -26.47
CA LEU A 260 0.93 -28.74 -27.76
C LEU A 260 1.60 -29.49 -28.92
N LYS A 261 2.52 -30.41 -28.63
CA LYS A 261 3.11 -31.36 -29.61
C LYS A 261 2.25 -32.60 -29.83
N GLY A 262 1.20 -32.80 -29.01
CA GLY A 262 0.34 -33.98 -29.04
C GLY A 262 0.95 -35.22 -28.36
N GLU A 263 2.04 -35.05 -27.62
CA GLU A 263 2.71 -36.14 -26.88
C GLU A 263 2.05 -36.41 -25.51
N LEU A 264 1.38 -35.40 -24.95
CA LEU A 264 0.54 -35.51 -23.77
C LEU A 264 -0.90 -35.10 -24.07
N THR A 265 -1.86 -35.72 -23.38
CA THR A 265 -3.25 -35.28 -23.43
C THR A 265 -3.39 -33.96 -22.67
N ILE A 266 -3.94 -32.95 -23.34
CA ILE A 266 -4.19 -31.64 -22.74
C ILE A 266 -5.15 -31.80 -21.55
N SER A 267 -4.74 -31.28 -20.40
CA SER A 267 -5.53 -31.27 -19.16
C SER A 267 -6.13 -29.89 -18.91
N SER A 268 -7.14 -29.80 -18.04
CA SER A 268 -7.73 -28.51 -17.64
C SER A 268 -6.69 -27.51 -17.10
N ASN A 269 -5.67 -27.99 -16.37
CA ASN A 269 -4.60 -27.13 -15.87
C ASN A 269 -3.74 -26.54 -17.01
N MET A 270 -3.56 -27.29 -18.11
CA MET A 270 -2.83 -26.82 -19.28
C MET A 270 -3.67 -25.80 -20.06
N GLU A 271 -4.98 -26.00 -20.18
CA GLU A 271 -5.90 -25.04 -20.79
C GLU A 271 -5.91 -23.70 -20.05
N ASP A 272 -5.98 -23.76 -18.71
CA ASP A 272 -5.88 -22.56 -17.87
C ASP A 272 -4.52 -21.86 -18.06
N LEU A 273 -3.42 -22.63 -18.06
CA LEU A 273 -2.09 -22.09 -18.30
C LEU A 273 -1.99 -21.41 -19.67
N MET A 274 -2.50 -22.04 -20.74
CA MET A 274 -2.56 -21.45 -22.08
C MET A 274 -3.29 -20.11 -22.07
N LEU A 275 -4.43 -20.04 -21.37
CA LEU A 275 -5.21 -18.81 -21.26
C LEU A 275 -4.42 -17.71 -20.54
N TYR A 276 -3.79 -18.02 -19.41
CA TYR A 276 -2.98 -17.05 -18.66
C TYR A 276 -1.79 -16.54 -19.48
N LEU A 277 -1.07 -17.44 -20.18
CA LEU A 277 0.05 -17.08 -21.05
C LEU A 277 -0.40 -16.15 -22.19
N TYR A 278 -1.53 -16.46 -22.81
CA TYR A 278 -2.11 -15.65 -23.89
C TYR A 278 -2.59 -14.27 -23.40
N MET A 279 -3.10 -14.20 -22.18
CA MET A 279 -3.66 -12.99 -21.57
C MET A 279 -2.60 -12.09 -20.89
N ASP A 280 -1.30 -12.39 -21.02
CA ASP A 280 -0.19 -11.74 -20.28
C ASP A 280 -0.42 -11.71 -18.76
N GLN A 281 -0.99 -12.78 -18.21
CA GLN A 281 -1.27 -12.92 -16.79
C GLN A 281 -0.42 -14.01 -16.15
N VAL A 282 -0.01 -13.79 -14.90
CA VAL A 282 0.71 -14.81 -14.14
C VAL A 282 -0.29 -15.88 -13.65
N PRO A 283 -0.11 -17.15 -14.01
CA PRO A 283 -0.95 -18.25 -13.54
C PRO A 283 -1.06 -18.33 -12.02
N GLU A 284 -2.23 -18.74 -11.52
CA GLU A 284 -2.46 -18.90 -10.07
C GLU A 284 -1.53 -19.92 -9.42
N GLN A 285 -1.20 -20.99 -10.15
CA GLN A 285 -0.30 -22.05 -9.67
C GLN A 285 1.09 -21.49 -9.35
N TRP A 286 1.61 -20.59 -10.19
CA TRP A 286 2.90 -19.92 -9.95
C TRP A 286 2.77 -18.89 -8.84
N THR A 287 1.67 -18.12 -8.84
CA THR A 287 1.40 -17.09 -7.82
C THR A 287 1.39 -17.65 -6.39
N LYS A 288 0.94 -18.90 -6.19
CA LYS A 288 0.94 -19.58 -4.88
C LYS A 288 2.35 -19.84 -4.32
N LEU A 289 3.34 -20.00 -5.20
CA LEU A 289 4.74 -20.21 -4.84
C LEU A 289 5.57 -18.93 -4.91
N ALA A 290 5.08 -17.94 -5.65
CA ALA A 290 5.75 -16.68 -5.90
C ALA A 290 5.57 -15.66 -4.76
N TYR A 291 6.30 -14.57 -4.88
CA TYR A 291 6.04 -13.34 -4.15
C TYR A 291 4.80 -12.63 -4.71
N PRO A 292 4.05 -11.86 -3.90
CA PRO A 292 2.91 -11.09 -4.39
C PRO A 292 3.34 -10.08 -5.45
N SER A 293 2.59 -9.96 -6.54
CA SER A 293 2.88 -9.04 -7.64
C SER A 293 1.58 -8.63 -8.35
N LEU A 294 1.59 -7.45 -8.98
CA LEU A 294 0.53 -6.97 -9.87
C LEU A 294 1.00 -6.84 -11.33
N LEU A 295 2.25 -7.24 -11.60
CA LEU A 295 2.86 -7.20 -12.93
C LEU A 295 2.17 -8.22 -13.88
N GLY A 296 2.01 -7.85 -15.15
CA GLY A 296 1.73 -8.81 -16.22
C GLY A 296 2.87 -9.82 -16.38
N LEU A 297 2.61 -10.94 -17.05
CA LEU A 297 3.50 -12.10 -17.13
C LEU A 297 4.93 -11.73 -17.54
N LEU A 298 5.09 -11.00 -18.64
CA LEU A 298 6.43 -10.66 -19.15
C LEU A 298 7.21 -9.77 -18.18
N SER A 299 6.53 -8.78 -17.58
CA SER A 299 7.13 -7.89 -16.58
C SER A 299 7.46 -8.64 -15.29
N TRP A 300 6.59 -9.55 -14.86
CA TRP A 300 6.78 -10.40 -13.69
C TRP A 300 7.99 -11.33 -13.88
N PHE A 301 8.13 -11.95 -15.05
CA PHE A 301 9.27 -12.81 -15.33
C PHE A 301 10.59 -12.03 -15.37
N GLY A 302 10.60 -10.83 -15.95
CA GLY A 302 11.76 -9.93 -15.88
C GLY A 302 12.15 -9.55 -14.44
N ASP A 303 11.16 -9.36 -13.57
CA ASP A 303 11.36 -9.11 -12.14
C ASP A 303 11.93 -10.36 -11.43
N LEU A 304 11.41 -11.55 -11.74
CA LEU A 304 11.92 -12.83 -11.23
C LEU A 304 13.39 -13.03 -11.58
N MET A 305 13.77 -12.78 -12.84
CA MET A 305 15.16 -12.84 -13.29
C MET A 305 16.05 -11.81 -12.60
N HIS A 306 15.51 -10.65 -12.19
CA HIS A 306 16.29 -9.70 -11.40
C HIS A 306 16.56 -10.20 -9.99
N ARG A 307 15.56 -10.80 -9.34
CA ARG A 307 15.68 -11.39 -7.99
C ARG A 307 16.68 -12.54 -7.97
N LEU A 308 16.62 -13.40 -8.98
CA LEU A 308 17.57 -14.50 -9.16
C LEU A 308 19.01 -13.98 -9.19
N ARG A 309 19.29 -12.95 -10.00
CA ARG A 309 20.63 -12.35 -10.08
C ARG A 309 21.10 -11.74 -8.76
N GLU A 310 20.23 -11.06 -8.02
CA GLU A 310 20.58 -10.49 -6.71
C GLU A 310 20.88 -11.61 -5.70
N LEU A 311 20.11 -12.70 -5.72
CA LEU A 311 20.32 -13.86 -4.85
C LEU A 311 21.59 -14.64 -5.23
N GLU A 312 21.82 -14.90 -6.51
CA GLU A 312 23.04 -15.52 -7.05
C GLU A 312 24.29 -14.74 -6.64
N SER A 313 24.27 -13.42 -6.80
CA SER A 313 25.35 -12.54 -6.37
C SER A 313 25.64 -12.71 -4.88
N TRP A 314 24.60 -12.76 -4.04
CA TRP A 314 24.76 -12.91 -2.60
C TRP A 314 25.28 -14.29 -2.17
N VAL A 315 24.79 -15.39 -2.76
CA VAL A 315 25.26 -16.74 -2.41
C VAL A 315 26.60 -17.10 -3.07
N SER A 316 27.10 -16.26 -3.98
CA SER A 316 28.39 -16.47 -4.64
C SER A 316 29.56 -16.45 -3.65
N ASP A 317 29.51 -15.62 -2.61
CA ASP A 317 30.54 -15.54 -1.57
C ASP A 317 29.98 -15.40 -0.14
N PHE A 318 28.65 -15.39 0.01
CA PHE A 318 27.94 -15.19 1.28
C PHE A 318 28.31 -13.89 2.01
N ARG A 319 28.88 -12.91 1.31
CA ARG A 319 29.12 -11.58 1.86
C ARG A 319 27.88 -10.73 1.67
N LEU A 320 27.53 -9.98 2.72
CA LEU A 320 26.41 -9.05 2.63
C LEU A 320 26.65 -8.04 1.49
N PRO A 321 25.68 -7.86 0.58
CA PRO A 321 25.75 -6.83 -0.46
C PRO A 321 25.91 -5.43 0.14
N SER A 322 26.49 -4.50 -0.63
CA SER A 322 26.64 -3.10 -0.20
C SER A 322 25.30 -2.43 0.10
N SER A 323 24.23 -2.87 -0.57
CA SER A 323 22.86 -2.58 -0.19
C SER A 323 21.93 -3.68 -0.71
N ILE A 324 20.87 -3.93 0.03
CA ILE A 324 19.93 -5.02 -0.20
C ILE A 324 18.62 -4.45 -0.74
N TRP A 325 18.12 -5.04 -1.83
CA TRP A 325 16.78 -4.76 -2.33
C TRP A 325 15.76 -5.58 -1.52
N LEU A 326 15.19 -4.97 -0.47
CA LEU A 326 14.34 -5.66 0.49
C LEU A 326 13.10 -6.31 -0.15
N ALA A 327 12.54 -5.67 -1.17
CA ALA A 327 11.39 -6.22 -1.89
C ALA A 327 11.74 -7.46 -2.72
N GLY A 328 13.01 -7.67 -3.05
CA GLY A 328 13.47 -8.82 -3.83
C GLY A 328 13.28 -10.17 -3.13
N PHE A 329 13.07 -10.17 -1.81
CA PHE A 329 12.90 -11.37 -1.01
C PHE A 329 11.46 -11.88 -1.07
N PHE A 330 11.30 -13.21 -1.06
CA PHE A 330 10.01 -13.85 -0.74
C PHE A 330 9.59 -13.51 0.69
N ASN A 331 10.54 -13.55 1.64
CA ASN A 331 10.29 -13.20 3.03
C ASN A 331 11.23 -12.12 3.59
N PRO A 332 10.94 -10.82 3.35
CA PRO A 332 11.67 -9.70 3.95
C PRO A 332 11.79 -9.75 5.48
N GLN A 333 10.80 -10.34 6.17
CA GLN A 333 10.77 -10.42 7.64
C GLN A 333 11.89 -11.30 8.20
N SER A 334 12.31 -12.34 7.47
CA SER A 334 13.42 -13.20 7.90
C SER A 334 14.73 -12.41 7.93
N LEU A 335 14.96 -11.54 6.95
CA LEU A 335 16.12 -10.64 6.91
C LEU A 335 16.11 -9.67 8.10
N LEU A 336 14.99 -9.03 8.37
CA LEU A 336 14.84 -8.11 9.49
C LEU A 336 15.08 -8.80 10.84
N THR A 337 14.56 -10.02 10.99
CA THR A 337 14.82 -10.86 12.16
C THR A 337 16.30 -11.25 12.25
N ALA A 338 16.94 -11.57 11.12
CA ALA A 338 18.37 -11.89 11.07
C ALA A 338 19.23 -10.70 11.51
N ILE A 339 18.85 -9.45 11.19
CA ILE A 339 19.53 -8.23 11.68
C ILE A 339 19.48 -8.17 13.22
N MET A 340 18.31 -8.42 13.81
CA MET A 340 18.15 -8.44 15.27
C MET A 340 18.97 -9.56 15.91
N GLN A 341 18.88 -10.78 15.37
CA GLN A 341 19.62 -11.95 15.88
C GLN A 341 21.13 -11.76 15.80
N GLN A 342 21.64 -11.25 14.67
CA GLN A 342 23.07 -11.05 14.50
C GLN A 342 23.61 -10.00 15.46
N THR A 343 22.88 -8.89 15.62
CA THR A 343 23.28 -7.81 16.54
C THR A 343 23.20 -8.27 18.00
N ALA A 344 22.14 -8.99 18.37
CA ALA A 344 21.97 -9.56 19.71
C ALA A 344 23.11 -10.53 20.06
N ARG A 345 23.48 -11.43 19.15
CA ARG A 345 24.60 -12.37 19.35
C ARG A 345 25.95 -11.64 19.48
N LYS A 346 26.19 -10.66 18.62
CA LYS A 346 27.45 -9.89 18.62
C LYS A 346 27.66 -9.10 19.92
N ASN A 347 26.58 -8.56 20.47
CA ASN A 347 26.61 -7.70 21.66
C ASN A 347 26.21 -8.43 22.96
N GLU A 348 25.93 -9.73 22.89
CA GLU A 348 25.43 -10.56 23.99
C GLU A 348 24.15 -9.99 24.65
N TRP A 349 23.24 -9.45 23.82
CA TRP A 349 21.97 -8.86 24.26
C TRP A 349 20.81 -9.84 24.16
N PRO A 350 19.80 -9.72 25.03
CA PRO A 350 18.59 -10.54 24.99
C PRO A 350 17.72 -10.18 23.78
N LEU A 351 17.38 -11.19 22.95
CA LEU A 351 16.68 -11.01 21.67
C LEU A 351 15.27 -10.41 21.83
N ASP A 352 14.57 -10.74 22.92
CA ASP A 352 13.22 -10.26 23.25
C ASP A 352 13.15 -8.75 23.49
N ARG A 353 14.29 -8.11 23.82
CA ARG A 353 14.39 -6.66 24.02
C ARG A 353 14.93 -5.91 22.79
N MET A 354 15.17 -6.61 21.69
CA MET A 354 15.65 -6.00 20.46
C MET A 354 14.50 -5.37 19.68
N CYS A 355 14.79 -4.28 19.01
CA CYS A 355 13.92 -3.64 18.04
C CYS A 355 14.75 -3.07 16.89
N LEU A 356 14.10 -2.78 15.76
CA LEU A 356 14.77 -2.14 14.64
C LEU A 356 14.74 -0.62 14.78
N ASN A 357 15.84 0.00 14.34
CA ASN A 357 15.97 1.43 14.15
C ASN A 357 16.30 1.69 12.68
N CYS A 358 15.56 2.60 12.06
CA CYS A 358 15.68 2.93 10.64
C CYS A 358 16.11 4.39 10.47
N ASP A 359 17.27 4.58 9.86
CA ASP A 359 17.82 5.91 9.57
C ASP A 359 17.83 6.11 8.06
N VAL A 360 17.11 7.12 7.53
CA VAL A 360 17.15 7.43 6.10
C VAL A 360 18.47 8.14 5.78
N THR A 361 19.23 7.62 4.83
CA THR A 361 20.50 8.23 4.42
C THR A 361 20.28 9.37 3.42
N LYS A 362 21.36 10.06 3.03
CA LYS A 362 21.33 11.10 1.99
C LYS A 362 21.73 10.59 0.61
N LYS A 363 21.95 9.29 0.46
CA LYS A 363 22.61 8.67 -0.69
C LYS A 363 21.73 7.62 -1.35
N PHE A 364 21.95 7.41 -2.65
CA PHE A 364 21.30 6.35 -3.42
C PHE A 364 22.21 5.12 -3.55
N LYS A 365 21.66 4.01 -4.08
CA LYS A 365 22.31 2.67 -4.14
C LYS A 365 23.72 2.73 -4.72
N GLU A 366 23.90 3.53 -5.76
CA GLU A 366 25.11 3.62 -6.58
C GLU A 366 26.32 4.17 -5.79
N GLU A 367 26.05 4.90 -4.70
CA GLU A 367 27.09 5.50 -3.87
C GLU A 367 27.61 4.57 -2.76
N PHE A 368 27.02 3.37 -2.60
CA PHE A 368 27.41 2.39 -1.59
C PHE A 368 28.28 1.29 -2.19
N THR A 369 29.55 1.28 -1.80
CA THR A 369 30.54 0.29 -2.27
C THR A 369 30.74 -0.88 -1.31
N SER A 370 30.31 -0.76 -0.05
CA SER A 370 30.48 -1.80 0.98
C SER A 370 29.31 -1.85 1.95
N ALA A 371 29.05 -3.04 2.50
CA ALA A 371 28.07 -3.24 3.56
C ALA A 371 28.45 -2.45 4.83
N PRO A 372 27.48 -2.09 5.69
CA PRO A 372 27.78 -1.44 6.95
C PRO A 372 28.41 -2.43 7.94
N ARG A 373 29.13 -1.91 8.96
CA ARG A 373 29.73 -2.74 10.02
C ARG A 373 28.69 -3.46 10.88
N GLU A 374 27.51 -2.87 11.02
CA GLU A 374 26.37 -3.39 11.77
C GLU A 374 25.09 -3.05 11.01
N GLY A 375 24.12 -3.96 11.01
CA GLY A 375 22.86 -3.75 10.29
C GLY A 375 23.02 -3.95 8.78
N VAL A 376 22.12 -3.33 8.01
CA VAL A 376 22.00 -3.48 6.56
C VAL A 376 21.56 -2.16 5.94
N TYR A 377 22.09 -1.85 4.76
CA TYR A 377 21.56 -0.80 3.90
C TYR A 377 20.47 -1.37 2.99
N VAL A 378 19.28 -0.78 2.99
CA VAL A 378 18.14 -1.19 2.18
C VAL A 378 17.87 -0.17 1.08
N ASN A 379 17.74 -0.65 -0.15
CA ASN A 379 17.42 0.15 -1.34
C ASN A 379 16.07 -0.27 -1.95
N GLY A 380 15.64 0.50 -2.96
CA GLY A 380 14.46 0.14 -3.78
C GLY A 380 13.13 0.34 -3.07
N LEU A 381 13.07 1.23 -2.07
CA LEU A 381 11.83 1.64 -1.43
C LEU A 381 11.28 2.89 -2.11
N PHE A 382 9.95 2.98 -2.20
CA PHE A 382 9.25 4.12 -2.76
C PHE A 382 8.25 4.66 -1.74
N MET A 383 7.93 5.94 -1.83
CA MET A 383 6.83 6.54 -1.06
C MET A 383 5.61 6.76 -1.95
N GLU A 384 4.42 6.67 -1.38
CA GLU A 384 3.16 7.01 -2.02
C GLU A 384 2.45 8.10 -1.19
N GLY A 385 1.98 9.15 -1.87
CA GLY A 385 1.31 10.30 -1.25
C GLY A 385 2.25 11.30 -0.55
N ALA A 386 3.56 11.05 -0.58
CA ALA A 386 4.59 11.89 0.02
C ALA A 386 5.95 11.66 -0.64
N ARG A 387 6.93 12.52 -0.37
CA ARG A 387 8.33 12.33 -0.77
C ARG A 387 9.27 12.57 0.41
N TRP A 388 10.46 12.00 0.34
CA TRP A 388 11.53 12.32 1.28
C TRP A 388 12.33 13.51 0.78
N ASP A 389 12.45 14.55 1.60
CA ASP A 389 13.35 15.67 1.29
C ASP A 389 14.75 15.38 1.85
N ILE A 390 15.71 15.13 0.96
CA ILE A 390 17.09 14.78 1.33
C ILE A 390 17.81 15.92 2.06
N LYS A 391 17.49 17.18 1.71
CA LYS A 391 18.15 18.35 2.30
C LYS A 391 17.65 18.58 3.72
N MET A 392 16.33 18.49 3.91
CA MET A 392 15.71 18.68 5.22
C MET A 392 15.78 17.44 6.11
N GLY A 393 15.92 16.25 5.53
CA GLY A 393 15.86 14.98 6.26
C GLY A 393 14.47 14.70 6.83
N THR A 394 13.42 15.11 6.12
CA THR A 394 12.03 15.02 6.58
C THR A 394 11.08 14.58 5.47
N ILE A 395 9.93 14.03 5.85
CA ILE A 395 8.83 13.74 4.92
C ILE A 395 8.17 15.06 4.50
N THR A 396 7.97 15.23 3.19
CA THR A 396 7.26 16.37 2.59
C THR A 396 6.22 15.88 1.59
N ASP A 397 5.47 16.80 1.02
CA ASP A 397 4.43 16.47 0.04
C ASP A 397 5.01 16.01 -1.28
N ALA A 398 4.36 15.00 -1.86
CA ALA A 398 4.68 14.54 -3.20
C ALA A 398 4.45 15.66 -4.21
N LEU A 399 5.34 15.76 -5.19
CA LEU A 399 5.17 16.68 -6.30
C LEU A 399 4.05 16.20 -7.21
N ASN A 400 3.37 17.13 -7.87
CA ASN A 400 2.31 16.79 -8.82
C ASN A 400 2.87 15.86 -9.91
N LYS A 401 2.11 14.80 -10.22
CA LYS A 401 2.45 13.75 -11.21
C LYS A 401 3.60 12.81 -10.80
N GLU A 402 4.17 12.98 -9.62
CA GLU A 402 5.14 12.05 -9.04
C GLU A 402 4.43 11.10 -8.07
N LEU A 403 3.93 9.98 -8.58
CA LEU A 403 3.14 9.02 -7.79
C LEU A 403 3.97 8.26 -6.76
N PHE A 404 5.18 7.85 -7.18
CA PHE A 404 6.06 6.95 -6.44
C PHE A 404 7.49 7.48 -6.40
N PRO A 405 7.76 8.60 -5.69
CA PRO A 405 9.12 9.08 -5.48
C PRO A 405 10.01 8.00 -4.85
N ALA A 406 11.19 7.80 -5.41
CA ALA A 406 12.19 6.87 -4.89
C ALA A 406 12.79 7.39 -3.58
N MET A 407 12.93 6.50 -2.60
CA MET A 407 13.61 6.81 -1.34
C MET A 407 15.14 6.68 -1.50
N PRO A 408 15.91 7.52 -0.80
CA PRO A 408 17.31 7.21 -0.52
C PRO A 408 17.45 5.87 0.20
N VAL A 409 18.67 5.34 0.21
CA VAL A 409 18.99 4.12 0.95
C VAL A 409 18.66 4.30 2.43
N ILE A 410 17.99 3.32 3.02
CA ILE A 410 17.64 3.30 4.44
C ILE A 410 18.62 2.39 5.17
N TYR A 411 19.24 2.93 6.20
CA TYR A 411 20.07 2.16 7.10
C TYR A 411 19.22 1.53 8.19
N ILE A 412 19.21 0.20 8.25
CA ILE A 412 18.48 -0.56 9.26
C ILE A 412 19.50 -1.22 10.19
N LYS A 413 19.38 -0.93 11.49
CA LYS A 413 20.16 -1.57 12.54
C LYS A 413 19.24 -2.04 13.66
N ALA A 414 19.69 -2.99 14.46
CA ALA A 414 18.97 -3.39 15.65
C ALA A 414 19.54 -2.68 16.89
N VAL A 415 18.65 -2.23 17.77
CA VAL A 415 18.98 -1.60 19.05
C VAL A 415 18.09 -2.22 20.13
N THR A 416 18.45 -2.02 21.40
CA THR A 416 17.57 -2.39 22.51
C THR A 416 16.42 -1.38 22.63
N GLN A 417 15.25 -1.81 23.09
CA GLN A 417 14.04 -0.97 23.17
C GLN A 417 14.25 0.33 23.97
N ASP A 418 15.08 0.30 25.01
CA ASP A 418 15.46 1.47 25.82
C ASP A 418 16.25 2.54 25.04
N LYS A 419 16.90 2.14 23.93
CA LYS A 419 17.69 3.03 23.08
C LYS A 419 16.94 3.46 21.82
N GLN A 420 15.71 2.99 21.60
CA GLN A 420 14.93 3.38 20.44
C GLN A 420 14.44 4.83 20.62
N ASP A 421 14.80 5.71 19.68
CA ASP A 421 14.20 7.04 19.65
C ASP A 421 12.74 6.91 19.21
N THR A 422 11.86 7.62 19.91
CA THR A 422 10.42 7.69 19.62
C THR A 422 9.95 9.14 19.48
N LYS A 423 10.82 10.12 19.72
CA LYS A 423 10.48 11.54 19.64
C LYS A 423 10.48 12.00 18.20
N ASN A 424 9.49 12.82 17.83
CA ASN A 424 9.36 13.40 16.49
C ASN A 424 9.42 12.38 15.35
N ILE A 425 8.94 11.17 15.60
CA ILE A 425 8.93 10.09 14.62
C ILE A 425 7.53 9.91 14.06
N TYR A 426 7.46 9.67 12.76
CA TYR A 426 6.25 9.18 12.11
C TYR A 426 6.41 7.68 11.83
N GLU A 427 5.51 6.89 12.41
CA GLU A 427 5.39 5.46 12.12
C GLU A 427 4.74 5.32 10.75
N CYS A 428 5.55 4.98 9.74
CA CYS A 428 5.13 4.93 8.35
C CYS A 428 4.95 3.48 7.91
N PRO A 429 3.75 3.09 7.45
CA PRO A 429 3.52 1.72 7.06
C PRO A 429 4.23 1.35 5.77
N VAL A 430 4.76 0.12 5.74
CA VAL A 430 5.50 -0.46 4.63
C VAL A 430 4.76 -1.67 4.09
N TYR A 431 4.48 -1.67 2.78
CA TYR A 431 3.67 -2.68 2.11
C TYR A 431 4.45 -3.36 0.99
N LYS A 432 4.27 -4.67 0.82
CA LYS A 432 4.89 -5.46 -0.27
C LYS A 432 4.34 -5.05 -1.63
N ILE A 433 3.01 -4.97 -1.74
CA ILE A 433 2.29 -4.60 -2.96
C ILE A 433 1.21 -3.55 -2.68
N ARG A 434 0.71 -2.92 -3.75
CA ARG A 434 -0.30 -1.87 -3.66
C ARG A 434 -1.69 -2.37 -3.28
N ASN A 435 -2.10 -3.57 -3.75
CA ASN A 435 -3.47 -4.07 -3.61
C ASN A 435 -3.57 -5.14 -2.50
N ASN A 436 -4.42 -4.89 -1.51
CA ASN A 436 -4.59 -5.77 -0.36
C ASN A 436 -5.74 -6.77 -0.61
N SER A 437 -5.45 -7.93 -1.20
CA SER A 437 -6.28 -9.10 -0.89
C SER A 437 -5.87 -9.61 0.49
N ALA A 438 -6.81 -10.12 1.30
CA ALA A 438 -6.57 -10.51 2.70
C ALA A 438 -5.39 -11.51 2.93
N ALA A 439 -4.89 -12.16 1.87
CA ALA A 439 -3.71 -13.02 1.89
C ALA A 439 -2.36 -12.27 1.74
N SER A 440 -2.37 -11.03 1.23
CA SER A 440 -1.18 -10.18 1.06
C SER A 440 -0.86 -9.31 2.28
N SER A 441 -1.78 -9.25 3.25
CA SER A 441 -1.63 -8.57 4.53
C SER A 441 -0.82 -9.35 5.58
N ILE A 442 -0.21 -10.50 5.22
CA ILE A 442 0.74 -11.17 6.12
C ILE A 442 1.82 -10.16 6.51
N SER A 443 1.81 -9.77 7.79
CA SER A 443 2.77 -8.90 8.48
C SER A 443 2.74 -7.38 8.19
N ALA A 444 1.63 -6.80 7.70
CA ALA A 444 1.52 -5.32 7.70
C ALA A 444 1.70 -4.74 9.13
N GLY A 445 1.30 -5.46 10.18
CA GLY A 445 1.55 -5.08 11.58
C GLY A 445 3.01 -5.22 12.03
N GLU A 446 3.73 -6.26 11.59
CA GLU A 446 5.09 -6.53 12.06
C GLU A 446 6.14 -5.70 11.30
N LEU A 447 6.01 -5.55 9.98
CA LEU A 447 6.92 -4.68 9.20
C LEU A 447 6.70 -3.20 9.51
N SER A 448 5.44 -2.77 9.70
CA SER A 448 5.11 -1.36 9.92
C SER A 448 5.56 -0.82 11.28
N SER A 449 5.47 -1.63 12.34
CA SER A 449 5.99 -1.25 13.67
C SER A 449 7.52 -1.07 13.70
N MET A 450 8.22 -1.53 12.64
CA MET A 450 9.68 -1.50 12.55
C MET A 450 10.23 -0.31 11.76
N PHE A 451 9.48 0.30 10.84
CA PHE A 451 9.93 1.46 10.06
C PHE A 451 9.43 2.78 10.66
N LYS A 452 10.17 3.23 11.68
CA LYS A 452 10.01 4.54 12.31
C LYS A 452 10.90 5.56 11.61
N LEU A 453 10.33 6.69 11.16
CA LEU A 453 11.06 7.73 10.44
C LEU A 453 11.17 9.02 11.21
N THR A 454 12.38 9.58 11.21
CA THR A 454 12.69 10.85 11.86
C THR A 454 12.08 12.03 11.10
N SER A 455 11.31 12.83 11.83
CA SER A 455 10.92 14.23 11.62
C SER A 455 10.12 14.59 10.35
N CYS A 456 9.11 15.43 10.57
CA CYS A 456 8.35 16.15 9.56
C CYS A 456 8.70 17.65 9.67
N SER A 457 8.70 18.38 8.55
CA SER A 457 8.97 19.82 8.55
C SER A 457 7.88 20.61 9.30
N ASN A 458 8.25 21.78 9.86
CA ASN A 458 7.34 22.64 10.64
C ASN A 458 6.10 23.12 9.87
N LEU A 459 6.15 23.20 8.54
CA LEU A 459 4.98 23.55 7.72
C LEU A 459 3.87 22.47 7.70
N CYS A 460 4.17 21.26 8.19
CA CYS A 460 3.24 20.12 8.19
C CYS A 460 3.07 19.52 9.60
N GLN A 461 3.33 20.30 10.67
CA GLN A 461 3.45 19.81 12.05
C GLN A 461 2.26 19.00 12.60
N ASN A 462 1.08 19.04 11.99
CA ASN A 462 -0.01 18.15 12.35
C ASN A 462 0.28 16.74 11.82
N ARG A 463 0.79 15.86 12.72
CA ARG A 463 0.84 14.39 12.53
C ARG A 463 -0.47 13.83 11.97
N VAL A 464 -1.56 14.54 12.26
CA VAL A 464 -2.92 14.27 11.86
C VAL A 464 -3.10 14.38 10.33
N MET A 465 -2.65 15.48 9.71
CA MET A 465 -2.67 15.66 8.24
C MET A 465 -1.82 14.63 7.48
N PHE A 466 -0.78 14.07 8.10
CA PHE A 466 0.00 12.99 7.50
C PHE A 466 -0.77 11.67 7.45
N ALA A 467 -1.50 11.33 8.51
CA ALA A 467 -2.35 10.15 8.54
C ALA A 467 -3.53 10.28 7.55
N LEU A 468 -4.17 11.45 7.46
CA LEU A 468 -5.27 11.70 6.50
C LEU A 468 -4.88 11.49 5.04
N ARG A 469 -3.63 11.75 4.68
CA ARG A 469 -3.14 11.57 3.30
C ARG A 469 -2.87 10.12 2.92
N GLY A 470 -3.13 9.16 3.81
CA GLY A 470 -2.99 7.73 3.53
C GLY A 470 -1.58 7.38 3.06
N ARG A 471 -0.56 8.04 3.62
CA ARG A 471 0.83 7.96 3.13
C ARG A 471 1.43 6.59 3.42
N ARG A 472 1.98 5.96 2.38
CA ARG A 472 2.50 4.58 2.43
C ARG A 472 3.92 4.52 1.90
N ARG A 473 4.64 3.48 2.29
CA ARG A 473 5.82 3.02 1.56
C ARG A 473 5.45 1.78 0.78
N ILE A 474 5.79 1.81 -0.50
CA ILE A 474 5.60 0.67 -1.40
C ILE A 474 6.98 0.04 -1.61
N LEU A 475 7.06 -1.28 -1.37
CA LEU A 475 8.24 -2.10 -1.64
C LEU A 475 8.40 -2.40 -3.15
N GLU A 476 7.32 -2.38 -3.93
CA GLU A 476 7.36 -2.64 -5.38
C GLU A 476 6.55 -1.62 -6.20
N ALA A 477 7.21 -0.94 -7.15
CA ALA A 477 6.49 -0.34 -8.28
C ALA A 477 7.33 -0.39 -9.57
N PHE A 478 6.94 -1.31 -10.45
CA PHE A 478 7.01 -1.29 -11.91
C PHE A 478 8.19 -0.54 -12.57
N ARG A 479 9.23 -1.30 -12.96
CA ARG A 479 10.25 -0.87 -13.94
C ARG A 479 9.69 -0.70 -15.37
N ALA A 480 8.50 -1.22 -15.68
CA ALA A 480 7.95 -1.17 -17.04
C ALA A 480 7.50 0.24 -17.49
N ALA A 481 7.10 1.12 -16.56
CA ALA A 481 6.71 2.49 -16.92
C ALA A 481 7.92 3.37 -17.31
N ALA A 482 9.13 3.03 -16.84
CA ALA A 482 10.34 3.76 -17.21
C ALA A 482 10.70 3.57 -18.69
N THR A 483 10.39 2.40 -19.28
CA THR A 483 10.64 2.11 -20.70
C THR A 483 9.62 2.80 -21.63
N LEU A 484 8.37 2.97 -21.17
CA LEU A 484 7.36 3.73 -21.91
C LEU A 484 7.59 5.25 -21.80
N TYR A 485 8.02 5.76 -20.65
CA TYR A 485 8.29 7.19 -20.46
C TYR A 485 9.56 7.65 -21.21
N SER A 486 10.57 6.79 -21.39
CA SER A 486 11.73 7.10 -22.23
C SER A 486 11.40 7.10 -23.74
N THR A 487 10.38 6.34 -24.15
CA THR A 487 9.96 6.27 -25.56
C THR A 487 9.08 7.46 -25.95
N ILE A 488 8.29 8.00 -25.02
CA ILE A 488 7.42 9.18 -25.27
C ILE A 488 8.17 10.52 -25.18
N LYS A 489 9.34 10.57 -24.51
CA LYS A 489 10.22 11.76 -24.54
C LYS A 489 11.20 11.80 -25.72
N GLY A 490 11.17 10.77 -26.58
CA GLY A 490 12.02 10.65 -27.76
C GLY A 490 11.27 10.72 -29.10
N MET A 491 9.99 11.09 -29.11
CA MET A 491 9.20 11.37 -30.31
C MET A 491 8.73 12.82 -30.35
#